data_AF-A0A9D8RYF5-F1
#
_entry.id   AF-A0A9D8RYF5-F1
#
_cell.length_a   1.000
_cell.length_b   1.000
_cell.length_c   1.000
_cell.angle_alpha   90.00
_cell.angle_beta   90.00
_cell.angle_gamma   90.00
#
_symmetry.space_group_name_H-M   'P 1'
#
loop_
_entity.id
_entity.type
_entity.pdbx_description
1 polymer ?
#
loop_
_entity_poly.entity_id
_entity_poly.type
_entity_poly.pdbx_seq_one_letter_code
_entity_poly.pdbx_strand_id
1 'polypeptide(L)'
;GYWKELVAFTRSLFNAAFKTNPWLERAIMTGITRVSKESIFSDLNNLKVVTTTSDEYAESFGFTEKEVFSALEECNLSEEREGVKRWYDGFTFGEHKDIYNPWSILNFLDTGKYATYWANSSSNSLVGKLIREGSRQIKMPFESLLRGERLICPVDEQIVYNQLDENETAIWSLLLASGYLKVLAHEDEGKIYDGREALYELALTNYEVERMFNGMVRSWFKSAGTDYSDFVKAMLSGDVDAMNIYMNRVALQIFSYFDTGKSIFGAEPERFYHGFVLGLLVDLQERYVITSNRESGFGRYDVMLEPKHPDRDNAVILEFKVHNPRKEKSLEDTVQAAFAQIKEKHYSEELTARGISKEHIFIYGFAFEGKTVLIDADREG
;
A
#
# COMPACT_ATOMS: atom_id res chain seq x y z
N GLY A 1 17.30 -15.09 14.65
CA GLY A 1 16.43 -14.89 15.84
C GLY A 1 15.99 -16.22 16.40
N TYR A 2 15.12 -16.21 17.42
CA TYR A 2 14.65 -17.38 18.20
C TYR A 2 13.58 -18.25 17.47
N TRP A 3 13.52 -18.18 16.14
CA TRP A 3 12.44 -18.81 15.37
C TRP A 3 12.47 -20.33 15.48
N LYS A 4 13.66 -20.94 15.37
CA LYS A 4 13.80 -22.40 15.40
C LYS A 4 13.38 -22.99 16.74
N GLU A 5 13.78 -22.33 17.83
CA GLU A 5 13.44 -22.71 19.20
C GLU A 5 11.95 -22.52 19.49
N LEU A 6 11.36 -21.40 19.04
CA LEU A 6 9.92 -21.14 19.17
C LEU A 6 9.08 -22.18 18.42
N VAL A 7 9.45 -22.49 17.17
CA VAL A 7 8.77 -23.50 16.35
C VAL A 7 8.89 -24.88 17.02
N ALA A 8 10.09 -25.25 17.49
CA ALA A 8 10.30 -26.52 18.17
C ALA A 8 9.44 -26.65 19.43
N PHE A 9 9.42 -25.63 20.28
CA PHE A 9 8.59 -25.59 21.49
C PHE A 9 7.10 -25.67 21.16
N THR A 10 6.61 -24.80 20.26
CA THR A 10 5.19 -24.72 19.89
C THR A 10 4.70 -26.03 19.31
N ARG A 11 5.52 -26.69 18.49
CA ARG A 11 5.22 -28.02 17.95
C ARG A 11 5.06 -29.06 19.05
N SER A 12 6.00 -29.13 20.00
CA SER A 12 5.91 -30.07 21.12
C SER A 12 4.67 -29.81 21.98
N LEU A 13 4.37 -28.54 22.25
CA LEU A 13 3.16 -28.13 22.98
C LEU A 13 1.89 -28.58 22.25
N PHE A 14 1.80 -28.33 20.95
CA PHE A 14 0.63 -28.68 20.14
C PHE A 14 0.45 -30.20 19.99
N ASN A 15 1.54 -30.96 19.86
CA ASN A 15 1.46 -32.42 19.86
C ASN A 15 0.92 -32.96 21.20
N ALA A 16 1.45 -32.46 22.31
CA ALA A 16 1.01 -32.84 23.66
C ALA A 16 -0.45 -32.44 23.92
N ALA A 17 -0.84 -31.23 23.55
CA ALA A 17 -2.16 -30.67 23.84
C ALA A 17 -3.26 -31.23 22.94
N PHE A 18 -3.00 -31.36 21.63
CA PHE A 18 -4.04 -31.62 20.63
C PHE A 18 -4.03 -33.03 20.06
N LYS A 19 -2.87 -33.69 19.98
CA LYS A 19 -2.78 -35.01 19.34
C LYS A 19 -2.78 -36.16 20.32
N THR A 20 -2.00 -36.04 21.40
CA THR A 20 -1.77 -37.14 22.35
C THR A 20 -2.61 -37.01 23.63
N ASN A 21 -3.38 -35.93 23.78
CA ASN A 21 -4.24 -35.71 24.94
C ASN A 21 -5.54 -36.55 24.85
N PRO A 22 -5.71 -37.60 25.66
CA PRO A 22 -6.91 -38.45 25.62
C PRO A 22 -8.14 -37.78 26.22
N TRP A 23 -7.98 -36.62 26.87
CA TRP A 23 -9.05 -35.88 27.54
C TRP A 23 -9.59 -34.72 26.69
N LEU A 24 -9.01 -34.47 25.51
CA LEU A 24 -9.44 -33.39 24.64
C LEU A 24 -10.60 -33.85 23.75
N GLU A 25 -11.79 -33.27 23.94
CA GLU A 25 -12.93 -33.48 23.04
C GLU A 25 -12.84 -32.60 21.78
N ARG A 26 -12.50 -31.32 21.93
CA ARG A 26 -12.38 -30.36 20.82
C ARG A 26 -11.42 -29.23 21.18
N ALA A 27 -10.70 -28.72 20.18
CA ALA A 27 -9.91 -27.50 20.28
C ALA A 27 -10.17 -26.59 19.06
N ILE A 28 -10.07 -25.28 19.28
CA ILE A 28 -10.06 -24.26 18.24
C ILE A 28 -8.73 -23.53 18.34
N MET A 29 -8.08 -23.34 17.19
CA MET A 29 -6.83 -22.60 17.07
C MET A 29 -7.04 -21.48 16.09
N THR A 30 -6.67 -20.27 16.49
CA THR A 30 -6.70 -19.07 15.64
C THR A 30 -5.28 -18.55 15.48
N GLY A 31 -4.97 -17.97 14.32
CA GLY A 31 -3.65 -17.46 14.01
C GLY A 31 -3.50 -17.08 12.54
N ILE A 32 -2.48 -16.28 12.25
CA ILE A 32 -2.22 -15.73 10.90
C ILE A 32 -1.36 -16.70 10.08
N THR A 33 -0.46 -17.46 10.71
CA THR A 33 0.52 -18.33 10.03
C THR A 33 0.45 -19.77 10.52
N ARG A 34 0.77 -20.73 9.65
CA ARG A 34 0.82 -22.14 10.03
C ARG A 34 2.13 -22.54 10.67
N VAL A 35 2.03 -23.29 11.77
CA VAL A 35 3.17 -23.93 12.44
C VAL A 35 3.35 -25.41 12.00
N SER A 36 2.31 -26.05 11.44
CA SER A 36 2.21 -27.51 11.36
C SER A 36 2.74 -28.19 10.08
N LYS A 37 3.14 -27.46 9.03
CA LYS A 37 3.63 -28.06 7.76
C LYS A 37 5.14 -28.39 7.74
N GLU A 38 5.90 -28.08 8.79
CA GLU A 38 7.38 -28.13 8.81
C GLU A 38 8.00 -29.51 9.16
N SER A 39 7.34 -30.65 8.91
CA SER A 39 8.00 -31.94 9.17
C SER A 39 7.50 -33.13 8.34
N ILE A 40 8.47 -33.90 7.86
CA ILE A 40 8.35 -35.20 7.14
C ILE A 40 7.87 -36.33 8.09
N PHE A 41 7.46 -36.01 9.32
CA PHE A 41 7.05 -36.96 10.36
C PHE A 41 5.60 -36.74 10.83
N SER A 42 5.01 -37.79 11.41
CA SER A 42 3.61 -37.91 11.84
C SER A 42 3.26 -37.08 13.08
N ASP A 43 3.56 -35.78 13.09
CA ASP A 43 3.14 -34.83 14.12
C ASP A 43 1.67 -34.40 13.95
N LEU A 44 1.20 -33.31 14.58
CA LEU A 44 -0.17 -32.80 14.47
C LEU A 44 -0.55 -32.59 12.98
N ASN A 45 -1.29 -33.56 12.45
CA ASN A 45 -1.71 -33.66 11.06
C ASN A 45 -3.24 -33.85 11.01
N ASN A 46 -3.89 -33.43 9.93
CA ASN A 46 -5.35 -33.49 9.72
C ASN A 46 -6.20 -32.42 10.45
N LEU A 47 -5.69 -31.20 10.60
CA LEU A 47 -6.51 -30.08 11.07
C LEU A 47 -7.52 -29.67 9.97
N LYS A 48 -8.78 -29.48 10.36
CA LYS A 48 -9.74 -28.76 9.52
C LYS A 48 -9.32 -27.29 9.51
N VAL A 49 -9.09 -26.75 8.33
CA VAL A 49 -8.65 -25.35 8.18
C VAL A 49 -9.78 -24.56 7.54
N VAL A 50 -10.17 -23.51 8.24
CA VAL A 50 -11.11 -22.49 7.77
C VAL A 50 -10.27 -21.26 7.44
N THR A 51 -10.26 -20.87 6.17
CA THR A 51 -9.53 -19.70 5.67
C THR A 51 -10.52 -18.62 5.22
N THR A 52 -10.01 -17.51 4.69
CA THR A 52 -10.81 -16.32 4.36
C THR A 52 -11.84 -16.61 3.27
N THR A 53 -11.55 -17.51 2.34
CA THR A 53 -12.50 -17.92 1.28
C THR A 53 -13.50 -18.99 1.69
N SER A 54 -13.50 -19.44 2.95
CA SER A 54 -14.44 -20.45 3.43
C SER A 54 -15.73 -19.80 3.96
N ASP A 55 -16.88 -20.34 3.58
CA ASP A 55 -18.18 -19.98 4.18
C ASP A 55 -18.36 -20.48 5.61
N GLU A 56 -17.49 -21.38 6.07
CA GLU A 56 -17.59 -21.89 7.43
C GLU A 56 -17.33 -20.79 8.45
N TYR A 57 -18.30 -20.54 9.33
CA TYR A 57 -18.23 -19.51 10.36
C TYR A 57 -18.04 -18.08 9.82
N ALA A 58 -18.35 -17.83 8.54
CA ALA A 58 -18.11 -16.54 7.89
C ALA A 58 -18.70 -15.34 8.66
N GLU A 59 -19.89 -15.49 9.25
CA GLU A 59 -20.56 -14.46 10.06
C GLU A 59 -20.03 -14.36 11.50
N SER A 60 -19.11 -15.24 11.92
CA SER A 60 -18.61 -15.31 13.31
C SER A 60 -17.24 -14.64 13.50
N PHE A 61 -16.59 -14.18 12.42
CA PHE A 61 -15.26 -13.56 12.48
C PHE A 61 -15.27 -12.05 12.78
N GLY A 62 -16.44 -11.42 12.73
CA GLY A 62 -16.62 -9.99 13.01
C GLY A 62 -18.08 -9.65 13.22
N PHE A 63 -18.41 -8.35 13.19
CA PHE A 63 -19.81 -7.92 13.19
C PHE A 63 -20.33 -7.81 11.77
N THR A 64 -21.54 -8.30 11.54
CA THR A 64 -22.26 -8.08 10.30
C THR A 64 -22.70 -6.62 10.17
N GLU A 65 -22.90 -6.12 8.95
CA GLU A 65 -23.44 -4.77 8.72
C GLU A 65 -24.72 -4.51 9.52
N LYS A 66 -25.60 -5.52 9.60
CA LYS A 66 -26.85 -5.44 10.35
C LYS A 66 -26.61 -5.19 11.84
N GLU A 67 -25.65 -5.91 12.45
CA GLU A 67 -25.30 -5.73 13.86
C GLU A 67 -24.69 -4.34 14.10
N VAL A 68 -23.79 -3.89 13.22
CA VAL A 68 -23.19 -2.56 13.32
C VAL A 68 -24.24 -1.46 13.22
N PHE A 69 -25.15 -1.55 12.25
CA PHE A 69 -26.17 -0.51 12.03
C PHE A 69 -27.22 -0.49 13.15
N SER A 70 -27.49 -1.64 13.77
CA SER A 70 -28.34 -1.74 14.96
C SER A 70 -27.66 -1.10 16.17
N ALA A 71 -26.36 -1.39 16.38
CA ALA A 71 -25.58 -0.78 17.46
C ALA A 71 -25.47 0.73 17.32
N LEU A 72 -25.27 1.24 16.09
CA LEU A 72 -25.29 2.69 15.81
C LEU A 72 -26.64 3.32 16.18
N GLU A 73 -27.74 2.64 15.89
CA GLU A 73 -29.07 3.14 16.22
C GLU A 73 -29.31 3.18 17.74
N GLU A 74 -28.93 2.12 18.46
CA GLU A 74 -28.99 2.08 19.92
C GLU A 74 -28.14 3.18 20.59
N CYS A 75 -27.03 3.56 19.97
CA CYS A 75 -26.17 4.64 20.42
C CYS A 75 -26.58 6.05 19.93
N ASN A 76 -27.69 6.19 19.20
CA ASN A 76 -28.13 7.45 18.56
C ASN A 76 -27.11 8.04 17.56
N LEU A 77 -26.37 7.17 16.85
CA LEU A 77 -25.37 7.50 15.84
C LEU A 77 -25.77 7.03 14.43
N SER A 78 -27.07 6.89 14.16
CA SER A 78 -27.59 6.41 12.87
C SER A 78 -27.14 7.24 11.66
N GLU A 79 -26.83 8.53 11.86
CA GLU A 79 -26.33 9.42 10.80
C GLU A 79 -24.90 9.06 10.35
N GLU A 80 -24.15 8.34 11.18
CA GLU A 80 -22.75 7.98 10.91
C GLU A 80 -22.59 6.69 10.10
N ARG A 81 -23.70 6.03 9.69
CA ARG A 81 -23.69 4.73 8.97
C ARG A 81 -22.75 4.72 7.76
N GLU A 82 -22.86 5.74 6.89
CA GLU A 82 -22.03 5.85 5.69
C GLU A 82 -20.54 6.08 6.02
N GLY A 83 -20.26 6.87 7.04
CA GLY A 83 -18.89 7.11 7.47
C GLY A 83 -18.28 5.88 8.15
N VAL A 84 -19.05 5.17 8.99
CA VAL A 84 -18.65 3.90 9.61
C VAL A 84 -18.39 2.84 8.55
N LYS A 85 -19.27 2.73 7.54
CA LYS A 85 -19.07 1.86 6.39
C LYS A 85 -17.75 2.21 5.70
N ARG A 86 -17.56 3.45 5.26
CA ARG A 86 -16.31 3.88 4.62
C ARG A 86 -15.06 3.57 5.44
N TRP A 87 -15.10 3.78 6.75
CA TRP A 87 -13.93 3.62 7.62
C TRP A 87 -13.61 2.18 7.97
N TYR A 88 -14.61 1.36 8.26
CA TYR A 88 -14.44 0.09 8.96
C TYR A 88 -15.03 -1.11 8.23
N ASP A 89 -15.84 -0.91 7.19
CA ASP A 89 -16.35 -1.98 6.33
C ASP A 89 -15.24 -2.51 5.43
N GLY A 90 -15.08 -3.83 5.37
CA GLY A 90 -14.25 -4.37 4.32
C GLY A 90 -13.88 -5.82 4.39
N PHE A 91 -14.25 -6.58 5.42
CA PHE A 91 -13.86 -7.99 5.44
C PHE A 91 -14.87 -8.81 4.62
N THR A 92 -14.33 -9.70 3.79
CA THR A 92 -15.10 -10.73 3.08
C THR A 92 -14.67 -12.08 3.62
N PHE A 93 -15.61 -12.90 4.08
CA PHE A 93 -15.37 -14.29 4.48
C PHE A 93 -16.28 -15.20 3.67
N GLY A 94 -15.71 -16.08 2.85
CA GLY A 94 -16.45 -16.85 1.86
C GLY A 94 -17.26 -15.94 0.94
N GLU A 95 -18.56 -16.19 0.83
CA GLU A 95 -19.51 -15.37 0.08
C GLU A 95 -20.05 -14.17 0.89
N HIS A 96 -19.79 -14.12 2.20
CA HIS A 96 -20.30 -13.08 3.10
C HIS A 96 -19.41 -11.84 3.04
N LYS A 97 -20.01 -10.74 2.58
CA LYS A 97 -19.42 -9.41 2.52
C LYS A 97 -19.83 -8.59 3.73
N ASP A 98 -19.26 -7.40 3.83
CA ASP A 98 -19.64 -6.39 4.80
C ASP A 98 -19.51 -6.85 6.26
N ILE A 99 -18.40 -7.54 6.54
CA ILE A 99 -17.98 -7.92 7.89
C ILE A 99 -17.04 -6.84 8.44
N TYR A 100 -17.30 -6.42 9.66
CA TYR A 100 -16.63 -5.31 10.33
C TYR A 100 -15.74 -5.81 11.47
N ASN A 101 -14.58 -5.17 11.63
CA ASN A 101 -13.69 -5.44 12.75
C ASN A 101 -14.34 -5.02 14.09
N PRO A 102 -14.54 -5.93 15.06
CA PRO A 102 -15.20 -5.59 16.31
C PRO A 102 -14.48 -4.52 17.12
N TRP A 103 -13.14 -4.51 17.11
CA TRP A 103 -12.36 -3.52 17.85
C TRP A 103 -12.55 -2.11 17.30
N SER A 104 -12.50 -1.94 15.98
CA SER A 104 -12.71 -0.63 15.35
C SER A 104 -14.14 -0.10 15.59
N ILE A 105 -15.16 -0.96 15.51
CA ILE A 105 -16.55 -0.57 15.79
C ILE A 105 -16.76 -0.19 17.24
N LEU A 106 -16.30 -1.01 18.20
CA LEU A 106 -16.47 -0.73 19.63
C LEU A 106 -15.81 0.59 20.03
N ASN A 107 -14.60 0.88 19.52
CA ASN A 107 -13.93 2.14 19.81
C ASN A 107 -14.64 3.35 19.16
N PHE A 108 -15.18 3.19 17.95
CA PHE A 108 -15.98 4.24 17.34
C PHE A 108 -17.24 4.53 18.17
N LEU A 109 -17.97 3.49 18.60
CA LEU A 109 -19.18 3.64 19.41
C LEU A 109 -18.89 4.29 20.78
N ASP A 110 -17.76 3.95 21.41
CA ASP A 110 -17.34 4.53 22.69
C ASP A 110 -16.93 6.01 22.57
N THR A 111 -16.21 6.37 21.52
CA THR A 111 -15.59 7.70 21.39
C THR A 111 -16.36 8.68 20.50
N GLY A 112 -17.22 8.19 19.62
CA GLY A 112 -17.85 8.94 18.54
C GLY A 112 -16.88 9.50 17.50
N LYS A 113 -15.64 8.99 17.42
CA LYS A 113 -14.58 9.54 16.57
C LYS A 113 -14.04 8.51 15.59
N TYR A 114 -13.77 8.96 14.37
CA TYR A 114 -13.05 8.16 13.39
C TYR A 114 -11.54 8.12 13.68
N ALA A 115 -10.98 6.92 13.75
CA ALA A 115 -9.54 6.72 13.92
C ALA A 115 -9.11 5.34 13.41
N THR A 116 -7.80 5.16 13.27
CA THR A 116 -7.18 3.86 12.97
C THR A 116 -7.00 3.08 14.29
N TYR A 117 -8.05 2.37 14.73
CA TYR A 117 -8.10 1.64 15.99
C TYR A 117 -7.38 0.29 15.96
N TRP A 118 -7.61 -0.51 14.92
CA TRP A 118 -7.04 -1.84 14.75
C TRP A 118 -5.73 -1.78 13.97
N ALA A 119 -5.67 -1.02 12.87
CA ALA A 119 -4.52 -1.01 11.97
C ALA A 119 -3.22 -0.51 12.65
N ASN A 120 -3.32 0.28 13.72
CA ASN A 120 -2.15 0.74 14.47
C ASN A 120 -1.68 -0.22 15.58
N SER A 121 -2.42 -1.28 15.88
CA SER A 121 -2.14 -2.16 17.03
C SER A 121 -1.26 -3.39 16.72
N SER A 122 -0.89 -3.63 15.45
CA SER A 122 -0.19 -4.87 15.04
C SER A 122 1.12 -4.61 14.27
N SER A 123 1.78 -5.71 13.86
CA SER A 123 3.15 -5.87 13.33
C SER A 123 3.52 -5.09 12.06
N ASN A 124 3.23 -3.79 12.03
CA ASN A 124 3.48 -2.86 10.92
C ASN A 124 4.96 -2.76 10.54
N SER A 125 5.86 -3.12 11.46
CA SER A 125 7.30 -3.11 11.20
C SER A 125 7.72 -4.17 10.19
N LEU A 126 7.14 -5.38 10.21
CA LEU A 126 7.50 -6.44 9.25
C LEU A 126 6.93 -6.12 7.87
N VAL A 127 5.64 -5.83 7.79
CA VAL A 127 4.97 -5.47 6.54
C VAL A 127 5.66 -4.25 5.93
N GLY A 128 5.91 -3.22 6.73
CA GLY A 128 6.61 -2.03 6.27
C GLY A 128 8.04 -2.32 5.81
N LYS A 129 8.77 -3.22 6.49
CA LYS A 129 10.08 -3.67 6.04
C LYS A 129 9.99 -4.39 4.69
N LEU A 130 9.09 -5.35 4.53
CA LEU A 130 8.94 -6.16 3.31
C LEU A 130 8.53 -5.31 2.10
N ILE A 131 7.61 -4.36 2.26
CA ILE A 131 7.22 -3.44 1.19
C ILE A 131 8.39 -2.50 0.85
N ARG A 132 9.05 -1.96 1.89
CA ARG A 132 10.15 -1.01 1.72
C ARG A 132 11.37 -1.64 1.05
N GLU A 133 11.75 -2.85 1.43
CA GLU A 133 12.91 -3.57 0.88
C GLU A 133 12.55 -4.42 -0.35
N GLY A 134 11.26 -4.56 -0.66
CA GLY A 134 10.74 -5.36 -1.77
C GLY A 134 11.17 -4.85 -3.14
N SER A 135 11.18 -5.75 -4.12
CA SER A 135 11.51 -5.44 -5.51
C SER A 135 10.44 -4.56 -6.18
N ARG A 136 10.71 -4.15 -7.42
CA ARG A 136 9.72 -3.50 -8.30
C ARG A 136 8.39 -4.27 -8.35
N GLN A 137 8.42 -5.60 -8.30
CA GLN A 137 7.24 -6.45 -8.41
C GLN A 137 6.30 -6.35 -7.21
N ILE A 138 6.82 -5.93 -6.05
CA ILE A 138 6.00 -5.67 -4.86
C ILE A 138 5.51 -4.22 -4.87
N LYS A 139 6.42 -3.28 -5.16
CA LYS A 139 6.12 -1.85 -4.97
C LYS A 139 5.12 -1.29 -5.99
N MET A 140 5.20 -1.71 -7.25
CA MET A 140 4.26 -1.23 -8.27
C MET A 140 2.81 -1.65 -7.95
N PRO A 141 2.52 -2.92 -7.64
CA PRO A 141 1.20 -3.30 -7.16
C PRO A 141 0.78 -2.63 -5.85
N PHE A 142 1.71 -2.41 -4.92
CA PHE A 142 1.41 -1.71 -3.68
C PHE A 142 0.98 -0.26 -3.92
N GLU A 143 1.64 0.46 -4.83
CA GLU A 143 1.25 1.80 -5.24
C GLU A 143 -0.15 1.80 -5.88
N SER A 144 -0.43 0.84 -6.77
CA SER A 144 -1.76 0.64 -7.35
C SER A 144 -2.82 0.46 -6.26
N LEU A 145 -2.56 -0.39 -5.25
CA LEU A 145 -3.45 -0.59 -4.10
C LEU A 145 -3.70 0.71 -3.32
N LEU A 146 -2.67 1.55 -3.12
CA LEU A 146 -2.83 2.86 -2.47
C LEU A 146 -3.68 3.85 -3.28
N ARG A 147 -3.78 3.68 -4.60
CA ARG A 147 -4.71 4.44 -5.45
C ARG A 147 -6.13 3.86 -5.46
N GLY A 148 -6.39 2.80 -4.71
CA GLY A 148 -7.67 2.09 -4.70
C GLY A 148 -7.86 1.13 -5.88
N GLU A 149 -6.79 0.84 -6.64
CA GLU A 149 -6.83 -0.17 -7.70
C GLU A 149 -6.83 -1.59 -7.11
N ARG A 150 -7.14 -2.57 -7.96
CA ARG A 150 -7.22 -3.98 -7.57
C ARG A 150 -5.93 -4.71 -7.95
N LEU A 151 -5.55 -5.68 -7.12
CA LEU A 151 -4.40 -6.55 -7.37
C LEU A 151 -4.89 -7.92 -7.79
N ILE A 152 -4.42 -8.41 -8.94
CA ILE A 152 -4.62 -9.81 -9.35
C ILE A 152 -3.30 -10.56 -9.14
N CYS A 153 -3.28 -11.50 -8.20
CA CYS A 153 -2.10 -12.30 -7.92
C CYS A 153 -2.47 -13.68 -7.38
N PRO A 154 -1.57 -14.68 -7.47
CA PRO A 154 -1.73 -15.91 -6.72
C PRO A 154 -1.63 -15.64 -5.22
N VAL A 155 -2.37 -16.40 -4.42
CA VAL A 155 -2.38 -16.31 -2.97
C VAL A 155 -2.36 -17.72 -2.38
N ASP A 156 -1.39 -17.98 -1.51
CA ASP A 156 -1.46 -19.10 -0.57
C ASP A 156 -2.09 -18.63 0.75
N GLU A 157 -3.34 -19.02 1.03
CA GLU A 157 -4.02 -18.72 2.30
C GLU A 157 -3.40 -19.48 3.51
N GLN A 158 -2.45 -20.39 3.28
CA GLN A 158 -1.84 -21.26 4.28
C GLN A 158 -0.36 -20.93 4.54
N ILE A 159 -0.04 -19.64 4.58
CA ILE A 159 1.31 -19.07 4.67
C ILE A 159 2.21 -19.77 5.69
N VAL A 160 3.44 -20.03 5.25
CA VAL A 160 4.55 -20.43 6.12
C VAL A 160 5.52 -19.25 6.28
N TYR A 161 5.73 -18.81 7.52
CA TYR A 161 6.46 -17.57 7.83
C TYR A 161 7.93 -17.55 7.31
N ASN A 162 8.58 -18.71 7.25
CA ASN A 162 9.96 -18.83 6.75
C ASN A 162 10.10 -18.61 5.24
N GLN A 163 9.01 -18.65 4.47
CA GLN A 163 9.02 -18.43 3.02
C GLN A 163 8.87 -16.95 2.63
N LEU A 164 8.63 -16.05 3.60
CA LEU A 164 8.41 -14.62 3.35
C LEU A 164 9.64 -13.91 2.78
N ASP A 165 10.86 -14.34 3.13
CA ASP A 165 12.10 -13.75 2.62
C ASP A 165 12.49 -14.30 1.22
N GLU A 166 11.95 -15.47 0.84
CA GLU A 166 12.32 -16.19 -0.39
C GLU A 166 11.29 -16.03 -1.52
N ASN A 167 10.03 -15.73 -1.18
CA ASN A 167 8.95 -15.58 -2.13
C ASN A 167 8.32 -14.18 -2.07
N GLU A 168 8.61 -13.36 -3.09
CA GLU A 168 8.08 -12.00 -3.22
C GLU A 168 6.54 -11.93 -3.27
N THR A 169 5.85 -13.01 -3.66
CA THR A 169 4.37 -13.04 -3.68
C THR A 169 3.76 -13.39 -2.33
N ALA A 170 4.52 -13.97 -1.41
CA ALA A 170 4.04 -14.35 -0.08
C ALA A 170 3.62 -13.15 0.79
N ILE A 171 4.08 -11.94 0.42
CA ILE A 171 3.64 -10.70 1.05
C ILE A 171 2.14 -10.46 0.85
N TRP A 172 1.58 -10.79 -0.32
CA TRP A 172 0.16 -10.58 -0.61
C TRP A 172 -0.71 -11.51 0.21
N SER A 173 -0.28 -12.77 0.33
CA SER A 173 -0.88 -13.69 1.28
C SER A 173 -0.82 -13.14 2.70
N LEU A 174 0.33 -12.64 3.15
CA LEU A 174 0.49 -12.12 4.51
C LEU A 174 -0.44 -10.94 4.77
N LEU A 175 -0.56 -10.04 3.80
CA LEU A 175 -1.45 -8.90 3.86
C LEU A 175 -2.93 -9.33 3.91
N LEU A 176 -3.32 -10.35 3.14
CA LEU A 176 -4.66 -10.92 3.21
C LEU A 176 -4.92 -11.59 4.58
N ALA A 177 -4.05 -12.49 5.02
CA ALA A 177 -4.20 -13.22 6.27
C ALA A 177 -4.16 -12.29 7.51
N SER A 178 -3.47 -11.15 7.39
CA SER A 178 -3.44 -10.12 8.41
C SER A 178 -4.64 -9.18 8.35
N GLY A 179 -5.51 -9.29 7.34
CA GLY A 179 -6.70 -8.45 7.20
C GLY A 179 -6.48 -7.08 6.57
N TYR A 180 -5.31 -6.82 5.98
CA TYR A 180 -5.01 -5.58 5.23
C TYR A 180 -5.58 -5.59 3.81
N LEU A 181 -5.76 -6.78 3.24
CA LEU A 181 -6.42 -6.98 1.97
C LEU A 181 -7.72 -7.77 2.17
N LYS A 182 -8.66 -7.58 1.25
CA LYS A 182 -9.88 -8.36 1.13
C LYS A 182 -9.95 -9.04 -0.24
N VAL A 183 -10.58 -10.21 -0.28
CA VAL A 183 -10.89 -10.91 -1.53
C VAL A 183 -12.17 -10.32 -2.13
N LEU A 184 -12.09 -9.92 -3.40
CA LEU A 184 -13.25 -9.49 -4.19
C LEU A 184 -13.78 -10.63 -5.06
N ALA A 185 -12.85 -11.43 -5.61
CA ALA A 185 -13.13 -12.63 -6.39
C ALA A 185 -11.90 -13.54 -6.34
N HIS A 186 -12.09 -14.85 -6.57
CA HIS A 186 -10.99 -15.78 -6.76
C HIS A 186 -11.36 -16.86 -7.79
N GLU A 187 -10.36 -17.46 -8.41
CA GLU A 187 -10.56 -18.64 -9.25
C GLU A 187 -10.86 -19.88 -8.38
N ASP A 188 -11.68 -20.78 -8.90
CA ASP A 188 -11.95 -22.08 -8.27
C ASP A 188 -10.79 -23.03 -8.57
N GLU A 189 -9.99 -23.37 -7.56
CA GLU A 189 -8.84 -24.28 -7.68
C GLU A 189 -9.20 -25.60 -8.37
N GLY A 190 -10.41 -26.14 -8.13
CA GLY A 190 -10.87 -27.39 -8.72
C GLY A 190 -11.11 -27.32 -10.23
N LYS A 191 -11.10 -26.12 -10.81
CA LYS A 191 -11.29 -25.84 -12.25
C LYS A 191 -10.01 -25.45 -12.97
N ILE A 192 -8.87 -25.47 -12.27
CA ILE A 192 -7.56 -25.13 -12.85
C ILE A 192 -6.85 -26.42 -13.25
N TYR A 193 -6.66 -26.64 -14.55
CA TYR A 193 -6.11 -27.90 -15.09
C TYR A 193 -4.70 -27.77 -15.67
N ASP A 194 -4.17 -26.55 -15.77
CA ASP A 194 -2.84 -26.26 -16.32
C ASP A 194 -1.72 -26.27 -15.26
N GLY A 195 -2.07 -26.53 -14.00
CA GLY A 195 -1.14 -26.62 -12.88
C GLY A 195 -0.65 -25.27 -12.34
N ARG A 196 -1.22 -24.14 -12.78
CA ARG A 196 -0.94 -22.83 -12.18
C ARG A 196 -1.69 -22.66 -10.86
N GLU A 197 -1.24 -21.71 -10.04
CA GLU A 197 -1.94 -21.32 -8.82
C GLU A 197 -3.20 -20.50 -9.15
N ALA A 198 -4.24 -20.64 -8.32
CA ALA A 198 -5.46 -19.84 -8.43
C ALA A 198 -5.16 -18.36 -8.23
N LEU A 199 -5.72 -17.53 -9.11
CA LEU A 199 -5.62 -16.09 -8.99
C LEU A 199 -6.74 -15.53 -8.11
N TYR A 200 -6.36 -14.52 -7.34
CA TYR A 200 -7.25 -13.77 -6.46
C TYR A 200 -7.26 -12.31 -6.91
N GLU A 201 -8.45 -11.72 -6.91
CA GLU A 201 -8.65 -10.29 -7.07
C GLU A 201 -8.76 -9.67 -5.67
N LEU A 202 -7.77 -8.87 -5.31
CA LEU A 202 -7.60 -8.28 -3.98
C LEU A 202 -7.77 -6.76 -4.03
N ALA A 203 -8.24 -6.18 -2.92
CA ALA A 203 -8.24 -4.74 -2.68
C ALA A 203 -7.87 -4.43 -1.23
N LEU A 204 -7.49 -3.19 -0.93
CA LEU A 204 -7.39 -2.73 0.46
C LEU A 204 -8.72 -2.93 1.17
N THR A 205 -8.65 -3.41 2.41
CA THR A 205 -9.84 -3.77 3.19
C THR A 205 -10.79 -2.57 3.32
N ASN A 206 -10.28 -1.48 3.90
CA ASN A 206 -11.06 -0.30 4.25
C ASN A 206 -10.18 0.96 4.34
N TYR A 207 -10.79 2.11 4.61
CA TYR A 207 -10.06 3.39 4.71
C TYR A 207 -9.10 3.44 5.91
N GLU A 208 -9.38 2.72 6.99
CA GLU A 208 -8.45 2.59 8.12
C GLU A 208 -7.10 1.98 7.68
N VAL A 209 -7.12 0.95 6.84
CA VAL A 209 -5.90 0.32 6.29
C VAL A 209 -5.18 1.26 5.32
N GLU A 210 -5.92 1.90 4.42
CA GLU A 210 -5.37 2.90 3.48
C GLU A 210 -4.62 4.01 4.23
N ARG A 211 -5.23 4.53 5.31
CA ARG A 211 -4.62 5.54 6.17
C ARG A 211 -3.35 5.06 6.86
N MET A 212 -3.36 3.82 7.37
CA MET A 212 -2.19 3.22 8.01
C MET A 212 -1.03 3.07 7.01
N PHE A 213 -1.28 2.55 5.81
CA PHE A 213 -0.22 2.39 4.80
C PHE A 213 0.32 3.72 4.30
N ASN A 214 -0.55 4.71 4.06
CA ASN A 214 -0.10 6.07 3.75
C ASN A 214 0.79 6.64 4.87
N GLY A 215 0.41 6.44 6.14
CA GLY A 215 1.22 6.83 7.30
C GLY A 215 2.56 6.10 7.36
N MET A 216 2.58 4.81 7.03
CA MET A 216 3.79 3.98 6.96
C MET A 216 4.76 4.51 5.89
N VAL A 217 4.26 4.76 4.68
CA VAL A 217 5.04 5.35 3.58
C VAL A 217 5.62 6.71 4.01
N ARG A 218 4.80 7.60 4.59
CA ARG A 218 5.25 8.88 5.15
C ARG A 218 6.37 8.71 6.19
N SER A 219 6.29 7.68 7.04
CA SER A 219 7.28 7.45 8.09
C SER A 219 8.67 7.14 7.56
N TRP A 220 8.77 6.46 6.41
CA TRP A 220 10.06 6.17 5.76
C TRP A 220 10.79 7.47 5.37
N PHE A 221 10.03 8.51 5.02
CA PHE A 221 10.56 9.83 4.72
C PHE A 221 10.90 10.65 5.97
N LYS A 222 10.18 10.45 7.09
CA LYS A 222 10.53 11.09 8.38
C LYS A 222 11.83 10.54 8.97
N SER A 223 12.10 9.25 8.80
CA SER A 223 13.36 8.65 9.26
C SER A 223 14.59 9.15 8.49
N ALA A 224 14.40 9.80 7.33
CA ALA A 224 15.47 10.40 6.54
C ALA A 224 15.91 11.80 7.06
N GLY A 225 15.27 12.30 8.11
CA GLY A 225 15.58 13.58 8.76
C GLY A 225 14.35 14.48 8.92
N THR A 226 14.50 15.58 9.63
CA THR A 226 13.49 16.61 9.95
C THR A 226 12.87 17.35 8.75
N ASP A 227 13.17 16.95 7.51
CA ASP A 227 13.05 17.80 6.32
C ASP A 227 11.86 17.43 5.39
N TYR A 228 10.95 16.53 5.79
CA TYR A 228 9.75 16.22 4.97
C TYR A 228 8.91 17.47 4.66
N SER A 229 8.73 18.31 5.70
CA SER A 229 8.07 19.60 5.54
C SER A 229 8.86 20.53 4.63
N ASP A 230 10.16 20.34 4.50
CA ASP A 230 11.04 21.26 3.80
C ASP A 230 11.10 20.96 2.30
N PHE A 231 10.96 19.70 1.88
CA PHE A 231 10.70 19.39 0.47
C PHE A 231 9.38 19.99 -0.02
N VAL A 232 8.29 19.79 0.74
CA VAL A 232 6.98 20.33 0.39
C VAL A 232 7.02 21.86 0.38
N LYS A 233 7.65 22.51 1.37
CA LYS A 233 7.83 23.97 1.36
C LYS A 233 8.65 24.42 0.14
N ALA A 234 9.78 23.76 -0.14
CA ALA A 234 10.66 24.08 -1.26
C ALA A 234 9.93 23.97 -2.60
N MET A 235 9.16 22.90 -2.80
CA MET A 235 8.32 22.73 -3.99
C MET A 235 7.26 23.83 -4.08
N LEU A 236 6.58 24.17 -2.99
CA LEU A 236 5.56 25.22 -3.03
C LEU A 236 6.15 26.63 -3.20
N SER A 237 7.42 26.85 -2.83
CA SER A 237 8.11 28.13 -3.00
C SER A 237 8.93 28.25 -4.29
N GLY A 238 9.10 27.18 -5.06
CA GLY A 238 9.97 27.21 -6.24
C GLY A 238 11.46 27.02 -5.96
N ASP A 239 11.83 26.54 -4.77
CA ASP A 239 13.23 26.35 -4.37
C ASP A 239 13.76 25.00 -4.88
N VAL A 240 14.17 25.00 -6.16
CA VAL A 240 14.69 23.84 -6.87
C VAL A 240 15.97 23.30 -6.24
N ASP A 241 16.83 24.16 -5.71
CA ASP A 241 18.08 23.75 -5.05
C ASP A 241 17.78 22.93 -3.79
N ALA A 242 16.87 23.41 -2.93
CA ALA A 242 16.44 22.68 -1.74
C ALA A 242 15.74 21.36 -2.11
N MET A 243 14.92 21.36 -3.17
CA MET A 243 14.31 20.13 -3.70
C MET A 243 15.36 19.11 -4.12
N ASN A 244 16.39 19.50 -4.87
CA ASN A 244 17.49 18.63 -5.30
C ASN A 244 18.28 18.08 -4.11
N ILE A 245 18.63 18.92 -3.13
CA ILE A 245 19.35 18.50 -1.92
C ILE A 245 18.56 17.44 -1.15
N TYR A 246 17.28 17.69 -0.92
CA TYR A 246 16.40 16.75 -0.23
C TYR A 246 16.27 15.45 -1.00
N MET A 247 15.91 15.53 -2.28
CA MET A 247 15.62 14.35 -3.10
C MET A 247 16.86 13.48 -3.28
N ASN A 248 18.05 14.05 -3.48
CA ASN A 248 19.28 13.26 -3.54
C ASN A 248 19.64 12.63 -2.19
N ARG A 249 19.39 13.31 -1.05
CA ARG A 249 19.62 12.73 0.28
C ARG A 249 18.70 11.52 0.53
N VAL A 250 17.40 11.69 0.27
CA VAL A 250 16.42 10.63 0.46
C VAL A 250 16.67 9.50 -0.53
N ALA A 251 16.95 9.82 -1.80
CA ALA A 251 17.35 8.86 -2.81
C ALA A 251 18.56 8.04 -2.35
N LEU A 252 19.62 8.65 -1.83
CA LEU A 252 20.77 7.91 -1.34
C LEU A 252 20.44 6.96 -0.18
N GLN A 253 19.61 7.38 0.77
CA GLN A 253 19.26 6.56 1.93
C GLN A 253 18.30 5.44 1.55
N ILE A 254 17.19 5.79 0.92
CA ILE A 254 16.16 4.86 0.51
C ILE A 254 16.76 3.93 -0.56
N PHE A 255 17.36 4.45 -1.63
CA PHE A 255 17.95 3.68 -2.74
C PHE A 255 19.19 2.84 -2.36
N SER A 256 19.93 3.17 -1.29
CA SER A 256 21.02 2.30 -0.81
C SER A 256 20.56 1.06 -0.07
N TYR A 257 19.33 1.03 0.47
CA TYR A 257 18.73 -0.22 0.97
C TYR A 257 18.33 -1.18 -0.17
N PHE A 258 18.31 -0.73 -1.42
CA PHE A 258 17.93 -1.56 -2.58
C PHE A 258 19.11 -2.29 -3.24
N ASP A 259 20.35 -1.86 -3.00
CA ASP A 259 21.55 -2.55 -3.51
C ASP A 259 21.84 -3.89 -2.80
N THR A 260 21.14 -4.21 -1.69
CA THR A 260 21.29 -5.51 -1.02
C THR A 260 20.58 -6.65 -1.74
N GLY A 261 19.68 -6.35 -2.69
CA GLY A 261 19.17 -7.29 -3.68
C GLY A 261 19.85 -7.00 -5.01
N LYS A 262 20.69 -7.90 -5.51
CA LYS A 262 21.35 -7.74 -6.82
C LYS A 262 20.32 -7.61 -7.94
N SER A 263 19.87 -6.40 -8.24
CA SER A 263 19.27 -6.10 -9.54
C SER A 263 20.41 -6.11 -10.57
N ILE A 264 20.55 -7.24 -11.26
CA ILE A 264 21.51 -7.42 -12.36
C ILE A 264 21.02 -6.67 -13.62
N PHE A 265 19.86 -5.99 -13.59
CA PHE A 265 19.24 -5.36 -14.75
C PHE A 265 18.66 -3.98 -14.46
N GLY A 266 19.42 -2.92 -14.79
CA GLY A 266 18.89 -1.65 -15.29
C GLY A 266 18.28 -0.69 -14.26
N ALA A 267 18.17 0.57 -14.69
CA ALA A 267 17.58 1.67 -13.92
C ALA A 267 16.18 1.33 -13.40
N GLU A 268 15.87 1.79 -12.19
CA GLU A 268 14.52 1.67 -11.62
C GLU A 268 13.48 2.31 -12.56
N PRO A 269 12.26 1.77 -12.66
CA PRO A 269 11.26 2.28 -13.57
C PRO A 269 10.68 3.60 -13.07
N GLU A 270 10.24 4.48 -13.98
CA GLU A 270 9.54 5.74 -13.65
C GLU A 270 8.43 5.56 -12.60
N ARG A 271 7.69 4.44 -12.66
CA ARG A 271 6.60 4.14 -11.71
C ARG A 271 7.08 4.11 -10.26
N PHE A 272 8.27 3.56 -10.01
CA PHE A 272 8.81 3.52 -8.66
C PHE A 272 9.08 4.92 -8.12
N TYR A 273 9.70 5.78 -8.93
CA TYR A 273 9.94 7.17 -8.54
C TYR A 273 8.64 7.98 -8.43
N HIS A 274 7.66 7.71 -9.30
CA HIS A 274 6.34 8.29 -9.23
C HIS A 274 5.66 7.96 -7.89
N GLY A 275 5.54 6.68 -7.52
CA GLY A 275 4.92 6.28 -6.25
C GLY A 275 5.66 6.84 -5.03
N PHE A 276 6.99 6.94 -5.13
CA PHE A 276 7.83 7.58 -4.13
C PHE A 276 7.51 9.08 -3.95
N VAL A 277 7.43 9.85 -5.04
CA VAL A 277 7.12 11.30 -4.98
C VAL A 277 5.65 11.53 -4.61
N LEU A 278 4.72 10.70 -5.09
CA LEU A 278 3.31 10.78 -4.69
C LEU A 278 3.15 10.56 -3.17
N GLY A 279 3.92 9.62 -2.61
CA GLY A 279 4.01 9.40 -1.16
C GLY A 279 4.53 10.62 -0.39
N LEU A 280 5.29 11.52 -1.03
CA LEU A 280 5.71 12.78 -0.43
C LEU A 280 4.63 13.87 -0.43
N LEU A 281 3.58 13.71 -1.24
CA LEU A 281 2.60 14.75 -1.51
C LEU A 281 1.24 14.47 -0.88
N VAL A 282 1.03 13.27 -0.34
CA VAL A 282 -0.27 12.86 0.21
C VAL A 282 -0.77 13.75 1.37
N ASP A 283 0.11 14.44 2.12
CA ASP A 283 -0.29 15.42 3.16
C ASP A 283 -0.94 16.67 2.56
N LEU A 284 -0.68 16.96 1.29
CA LEU A 284 -1.25 18.10 0.59
C LEU A 284 -2.70 17.87 0.17
N GLN A 285 -3.27 16.66 0.32
CA GLN A 285 -4.67 16.36 -0.06
C GLN A 285 -5.71 17.23 0.66
N GLU A 286 -5.38 17.82 1.82
CA GLU A 286 -6.26 18.77 2.50
C GLU A 286 -6.29 20.12 1.77
N ARG A 287 -5.16 20.57 1.20
CA ARG A 287 -4.97 21.88 0.53
C ARG A 287 -5.11 21.82 -1.00
N TYR A 288 -4.87 20.66 -1.59
CA TYR A 288 -4.84 20.40 -3.02
C TYR A 288 -5.73 19.23 -3.40
N VAL A 289 -6.30 19.27 -4.60
CA VAL A 289 -6.80 18.09 -5.29
C VAL A 289 -5.60 17.49 -6.04
N ILE A 290 -5.16 16.30 -5.61
CA ILE A 290 -4.01 15.62 -6.20
C ILE A 290 -4.52 14.56 -7.18
N THR A 291 -4.11 14.65 -8.44
CA THR A 291 -4.43 13.66 -9.47
C THR A 291 -3.14 13.05 -10.03
N SER A 292 -3.16 11.73 -10.23
CA SER A 292 -2.07 10.95 -10.84
C SER A 292 -2.67 10.08 -11.94
N ASN A 293 -2.15 10.13 -13.17
CA ASN A 293 -2.79 9.47 -14.31
C ASN A 293 -1.84 8.54 -15.07
N ARG A 294 -2.09 7.22 -15.04
CA ARG A 294 -1.45 6.29 -16.00
C ARG A 294 -2.35 5.17 -16.55
N GLU A 295 -3.68 5.33 -16.56
CA GLU A 295 -4.59 4.31 -17.13
C GLU A 295 -5.26 4.68 -18.46
N SER A 296 -5.21 5.92 -18.95
CA SER A 296 -6.07 6.30 -20.09
C SER A 296 -5.49 6.10 -21.50
N GLY A 297 -4.26 5.59 -21.67
CA GLY A 297 -3.67 5.38 -23.00
C GLY A 297 -3.44 6.65 -23.83
N PHE A 298 -3.80 7.82 -23.31
CA PHE A 298 -3.49 9.14 -23.85
C PHE A 298 -2.45 9.77 -22.93
N GLY A 299 -1.20 9.93 -23.37
CA GLY A 299 -0.07 10.38 -22.55
C GLY A 299 -0.34 11.63 -21.70
N ARG A 300 -0.67 11.43 -20.42
CA ARG A 300 -0.97 12.45 -19.39
C ARG A 300 0.18 12.64 -18.40
N TYR A 301 0.12 13.75 -17.66
CA TYR A 301 1.07 14.11 -16.59
C TYR A 301 1.17 13.01 -15.54
N ASP A 302 2.34 12.89 -14.94
CA ASP A 302 2.51 11.97 -13.82
C ASP A 302 1.73 12.44 -12.59
N VAL A 303 1.97 13.65 -12.08
CA VAL A 303 1.22 14.18 -10.91
C VAL A 303 0.83 15.63 -11.12
N MET A 304 -0.41 15.96 -10.76
CA MET A 304 -0.98 17.30 -10.80
C MET A 304 -1.54 17.66 -9.43
N LEU A 305 -1.20 18.86 -8.95
CA LEU A 305 -1.71 19.43 -7.71
C LEU A 305 -2.49 20.68 -8.05
N GLU A 306 -3.81 20.57 -7.98
CA GLU A 306 -4.72 21.68 -8.17
C GLU A 306 -5.09 22.30 -6.81
N PRO A 307 -4.82 23.59 -6.59
CA PRO A 307 -5.08 24.22 -5.30
C PRO A 307 -6.59 24.34 -5.05
N LYS A 308 -7.04 23.96 -3.85
CA LYS A 308 -8.42 24.22 -3.44
C LYS A 308 -8.69 25.72 -3.19
N HIS A 309 -7.62 26.47 -2.95
CA HIS A 309 -7.62 27.93 -2.76
C HIS A 309 -6.62 28.59 -3.72
N PRO A 310 -6.97 28.77 -5.01
CA PRO A 310 -6.07 29.32 -6.04
C PRO A 310 -5.58 30.75 -5.76
N ASP A 311 -6.23 31.47 -4.84
CA ASP A 311 -5.84 32.81 -4.38
C ASP A 311 -4.62 32.80 -3.45
N ARG A 312 -4.28 31.63 -2.86
CA ARG A 312 -3.18 31.47 -1.90
C ARG A 312 -2.06 30.59 -2.44
N ASP A 313 -2.40 29.71 -3.37
CA ASP A 313 -1.62 28.53 -3.70
C ASP A 313 -1.46 28.42 -5.22
N ASN A 314 -0.23 28.17 -5.66
CA ASN A 314 0.04 27.87 -7.07
C ASN A 314 -0.33 26.42 -7.36
N ALA A 315 -0.77 26.15 -8.60
CA ALA A 315 -0.88 24.80 -9.11
C ALA A 315 0.50 24.23 -9.46
N VAL A 316 0.63 22.91 -9.39
CA VAL A 316 1.91 22.22 -9.66
C VAL A 316 1.70 21.05 -10.61
N ILE A 317 2.54 20.96 -11.63
CA ILE A 317 2.63 19.84 -12.57
C ILE A 317 4.00 19.18 -12.38
N LEU A 318 4.01 17.87 -12.12
CA LEU A 318 5.22 17.07 -11.99
C LEU A 318 5.26 16.02 -13.10
N GLU A 319 6.41 15.90 -13.74
CA GLU A 319 6.70 14.86 -14.74
C GLU A 319 7.99 14.14 -14.39
N PHE A 320 7.96 12.81 -14.40
CA PHE A 320 9.07 11.95 -14.04
C PHE A 320 9.62 11.25 -15.29
N LYS A 321 10.95 11.27 -15.42
CA LYS A 321 11.67 10.59 -16.49
C LYS A 321 12.88 9.85 -15.94
N VAL A 322 13.15 8.67 -16.47
CA VAL A 322 14.36 7.90 -16.12
C VAL A 322 15.38 8.07 -17.22
N HIS A 323 16.58 8.49 -16.87
CA HIS A 323 17.67 8.73 -17.81
C HIS A 323 17.92 7.46 -18.63
N ASN A 324 17.92 7.63 -19.94
CA ASN A 324 18.27 6.57 -20.87
C ASN A 324 19.57 6.90 -21.59
N PRO A 325 20.72 6.34 -21.15
CA PRO A 325 22.02 6.63 -21.75
C PRO A 325 22.14 6.29 -23.25
N ARG A 326 21.17 5.54 -23.82
CA ARG A 326 21.13 5.27 -25.27
C ARG A 326 20.47 6.39 -26.08
N LYS A 327 19.67 7.24 -25.43
CA LYS A 327 18.89 8.32 -26.06
C LYS A 327 19.34 9.71 -25.62
N GLU A 328 19.79 9.83 -24.38
CA GLU A 328 20.10 11.09 -23.69
C GLU A 328 21.56 11.04 -23.25
N LYS A 329 22.21 12.22 -23.16
CA LYS A 329 23.63 12.31 -22.77
C LYS A 329 23.80 12.63 -21.29
N SER A 330 22.80 13.27 -20.67
CA SER A 330 22.84 13.67 -19.28
C SER A 330 21.45 13.76 -18.66
N LEU A 331 21.40 13.90 -17.33
CA LEU A 331 20.15 14.11 -16.59
C LEU A 331 19.44 15.40 -17.02
N GLU A 332 20.18 16.44 -17.41
CA GLU A 332 19.62 17.68 -17.93
C GLU A 332 18.82 17.43 -19.22
N ASP A 333 19.31 16.59 -20.13
CA ASP A 333 18.57 16.20 -21.35
C ASP A 333 17.26 15.51 -20.98
N THR A 334 17.28 14.64 -19.97
CA THR A 334 16.10 13.93 -19.45
C THR A 334 15.07 14.89 -18.82
N VAL A 335 15.53 15.90 -18.06
CA VAL A 335 14.65 16.96 -17.54
C VAL A 335 14.01 17.75 -18.68
N GLN A 336 14.77 18.10 -19.72
CA GLN A 336 14.23 18.79 -20.88
C GLN A 336 13.20 17.93 -21.64
N ALA A 337 13.40 16.61 -21.70
CA ALA A 337 12.41 15.69 -22.24
C ALA A 337 11.10 15.67 -21.40
N ALA A 338 11.20 15.78 -20.07
CA ALA A 338 10.05 15.92 -19.18
C ALA A 338 9.27 17.21 -19.50
N PHE A 339 9.94 18.37 -19.58
CA PHE A 339 9.30 19.63 -19.95
C PHE A 339 8.70 19.61 -21.36
N ALA A 340 9.39 19.01 -22.33
CA ALA A 340 8.89 18.86 -23.69
C ALA A 340 7.58 18.06 -23.70
N GLN A 341 7.48 16.99 -22.93
CA GLN A 341 6.25 16.21 -22.81
C GLN A 341 5.11 17.04 -22.21
N ILE A 342 5.37 17.80 -21.14
CA ILE A 342 4.35 18.65 -20.50
C ILE A 342 3.79 19.67 -21.49
N LYS A 343 4.67 20.30 -22.29
CA LYS A 343 4.30 21.27 -23.32
C LYS A 343 3.53 20.61 -24.47
N GLU A 344 4.02 19.50 -25.01
CA GLU A 344 3.38 18.79 -26.14
C GLU A 344 1.98 18.29 -25.81
N LYS A 345 1.77 17.91 -24.55
CA LYS A 345 0.50 17.33 -24.10
C LYS A 345 -0.44 18.34 -23.43
N HIS A 346 -0.04 19.61 -23.40
CA HIS A 346 -0.89 20.73 -22.96
C HIS A 346 -1.51 20.53 -21.56
N TYR A 347 -0.74 19.98 -20.62
CA TYR A 347 -1.26 19.64 -19.28
C TYR A 347 -1.81 20.83 -18.49
N SER A 348 -1.28 22.02 -18.76
CA SER A 348 -1.74 23.30 -18.18
C SER A 348 -3.14 23.71 -18.63
N GLU A 349 -3.64 23.24 -19.78
CA GLU A 349 -4.94 23.65 -20.32
C GLU A 349 -6.09 23.32 -19.36
N GLU A 350 -6.03 22.16 -18.70
CA GLU A 350 -7.03 21.75 -17.72
C GLU A 350 -7.10 22.72 -16.52
N LEU A 351 -5.94 23.19 -16.04
CA LEU A 351 -5.87 24.16 -14.94
C LEU A 351 -6.33 25.56 -15.38
N THR A 352 -5.93 25.98 -16.58
CA THR A 352 -6.34 27.29 -17.12
C THR A 352 -7.85 27.36 -17.39
N ALA A 353 -8.45 26.27 -17.87
CA ALA A 353 -9.90 26.15 -18.04
C ALA A 353 -10.66 26.27 -16.72
N ARG A 354 -10.02 25.92 -15.59
CA ARG A 354 -10.56 26.07 -14.24
C ARG A 354 -10.24 27.43 -13.58
N GLY A 355 -9.63 28.35 -14.33
CA GLY A 355 -9.41 29.74 -13.92
C GLY A 355 -8.04 30.03 -13.31
N ILE A 356 -7.09 29.08 -13.37
CA ILE A 356 -5.72 29.28 -12.85
C ILE A 356 -4.85 29.90 -13.96
N SER A 357 -4.29 31.08 -13.72
CA SER A 357 -3.39 31.72 -14.69
C SER A 357 -2.10 30.91 -14.85
N LYS A 358 -1.53 30.88 -16.06
CA LYS A 358 -0.27 30.20 -16.39
C LYS A 358 0.90 30.60 -15.49
N GLU A 359 0.92 31.86 -15.05
CA GLU A 359 1.93 32.40 -14.13
C GLU A 359 1.89 31.76 -12.73
N HIS A 360 0.74 31.19 -12.37
CA HIS A 360 0.47 30.48 -11.12
C HIS A 360 0.55 28.95 -11.28
N ILE A 361 1.11 28.46 -12.40
CA ILE A 361 1.36 27.04 -12.64
C ILE A 361 2.86 26.79 -12.61
N PHE A 362 3.31 26.07 -11.60
CA PHE A 362 4.70 25.63 -11.48
C PHE A 362 4.86 24.27 -12.14
N ILE A 363 5.89 24.14 -12.98
CA ILE A 363 6.19 22.89 -13.67
C ILE A 363 7.53 22.38 -13.17
N TYR A 364 7.59 21.11 -12.78
CA TYR A 364 8.83 20.46 -12.40
C TYR A 364 9.09 19.22 -13.26
N GLY A 365 10.28 19.18 -13.84
CA GLY A 365 10.82 18.02 -14.52
C GLY A 365 11.77 17.28 -13.58
N PHE A 366 11.50 16.00 -13.33
CA PHE A 366 12.35 15.13 -12.53
C PHE A 366 13.04 14.13 -13.44
N ALA A 367 14.37 14.13 -13.42
CA ALA A 367 15.19 13.11 -14.06
C ALA A 367 15.84 12.22 -13.02
N PHE A 368 15.73 10.91 -13.20
CA PHE A 368 16.27 9.90 -12.30
C PHE A 368 17.33 9.05 -13.00
N GLU A 369 18.47 8.84 -12.34
CA GLU A 369 19.49 7.87 -12.74
C GLU A 369 19.96 7.08 -11.52
N GLY A 370 19.34 5.92 -11.30
CA GLY A 370 19.64 5.06 -10.14
C GLY A 370 19.41 5.80 -8.82
N LYS A 371 20.50 6.31 -8.22
CA LYS A 371 20.45 7.01 -6.93
C LYS A 371 20.50 8.53 -7.04
N THR A 372 20.72 9.05 -8.24
CA THR A 372 20.86 10.48 -8.51
C THR A 372 19.54 11.01 -9.05
N VAL A 373 19.13 12.17 -8.53
CA VAL A 373 17.93 12.87 -9.00
C VAL A 373 18.35 14.27 -9.43
N LEU A 374 17.89 14.71 -10.60
CA LEU A 374 17.94 16.11 -11.00
C LEU A 374 16.52 16.63 -11.16
N ILE A 375 16.25 17.75 -10.51
CA ILE A 375 14.98 18.47 -10.60
C ILE A 375 15.28 19.82 -11.18
N ASP A 376 14.46 20.25 -12.13
CA ASP A 376 14.44 21.62 -12.59
C ASP A 376 13.00 22.14 -12.60
N ALA A 377 12.85 23.46 -12.62
CA ALA A 377 11.56 24.12 -12.70
C ALA A 377 11.42 24.99 -13.94
N ASP A 378 10.22 25.01 -14.51
CA ASP A 378 9.80 25.97 -15.52
C ASP A 378 8.49 26.63 -15.06
N ARG A 379 8.20 27.81 -15.58
CA ARG A 379 6.86 28.42 -15.47
C ARG A 379 6.18 28.33 -16.82
N GLU A 380 4.86 28.17 -16.82
CA GLU A 380 4.10 28.01 -18.06
C GLU A 380 3.91 29.33 -18.87
N GLY A 381 4.71 30.36 -18.58
CA GLY A 381 4.56 31.74 -19.08
C GLY A 381 5.80 32.31 -19.75
#